data_AF-A0AA39YQ37-F1
#
_entry.id   AF-A0AA39YQ37-F1
#
_cell.length_a   1.000
_cell.length_b   1.000
_cell.length_c   1.000
_cell.angle_alpha   90.00
_cell.angle_beta   90.00
_cell.angle_gamma   90.00
#
_symmetry.space_group_name_H-M   'P 1'
#
loop_
_entity.id
_entity.type
_entity.pdbx_description
1 polymer ?
#
loop_
_entity_poly.entity_id
_entity_poly.type
_entity_poly.pdbx_seq_one_letter_code
_entity_poly.pdbx_strand_id
1 'polypeptide(L)'
;MYLNTVFLFSLVASTLALPTAISSRPHKRAILTTQSYSQFQVSNGVGGNALAEVAQKFPVDESNLADLDPEDLAIIKAAGEVAEDAEVGPGGFNEAIEAAGGKNTAAGKALQVGKIKNKVLKLQLSVLALGAEVAQGRTDRAAKLQEQKTKLAKNVQLDEDAAGQRSTPVNFQG
;
A
#
# COMPACT_ATOMS: atom_id res chain seq x y z
N MET A 1 -56.53 15.62 70.09
CA MET A 1 -56.33 14.81 68.87
C MET A 1 -55.75 15.73 67.81
N TYR A 2 -54.55 15.41 67.38
CA TYR A 2 -53.74 16.10 66.37
C TYR A 2 -54.19 15.68 64.96
N LEU A 3 -53.95 16.50 63.95
CA LEU A 3 -53.08 16.13 62.81
C LEU A 3 -52.76 17.38 61.96
N ASN A 4 -51.49 17.79 62.00
CA ASN A 4 -50.86 18.68 61.01
C ASN A 4 -50.50 17.86 59.77
N THR A 5 -50.77 18.37 58.57
CA THR A 5 -50.25 17.78 57.32
C THR A 5 -49.28 18.76 56.68
N VAL A 6 -47.99 18.45 56.77
CA VAL A 6 -46.91 19.15 56.09
C VAL A 6 -46.65 18.45 54.75
N PHE A 7 -46.80 19.16 53.64
CA PHE A 7 -46.37 18.69 52.32
C PHE A 7 -44.92 19.14 52.08
N LEU A 8 -43.99 18.19 52.09
CA LEU A 8 -42.61 18.37 51.64
C LEU A 8 -42.55 18.16 50.12
N PHE A 9 -42.20 19.21 49.37
CA PHE A 9 -41.81 19.12 47.95
C PHE A 9 -40.31 18.82 47.87
N SER A 10 -39.95 17.64 47.35
CA SER A 10 -38.57 17.28 47.05
C SER A 10 -38.16 17.84 45.68
N LEU A 11 -37.14 18.70 45.66
CA LEU A 11 -36.50 19.21 44.46
C LEU A 11 -35.40 18.23 44.04
N VAL A 12 -35.63 17.46 42.97
CA VAL A 12 -34.60 16.60 42.37
C VAL A 12 -33.82 17.43 41.35
N ALA A 13 -32.58 17.79 41.67
CA ALA A 13 -31.65 18.40 40.73
C ALA A 13 -30.97 17.30 39.89
N SER A 14 -31.32 17.20 38.61
CA SER A 14 -30.64 16.33 37.65
C SER A 14 -29.40 17.04 37.09
N THR A 15 -28.21 16.55 37.42
CA THR A 15 -26.95 16.98 36.80
C THR A 15 -26.78 16.27 35.45
N LEU A 16 -27.03 17.00 34.35
CA LEU A 16 -26.65 16.55 33.01
C LEU A 16 -25.13 16.65 32.87
N ALA A 17 -24.44 15.51 33.03
CA ALA A 17 -23.05 15.40 32.60
C ALA A 17 -23.01 15.35 31.07
N LEU A 18 -22.49 16.39 30.42
CA LEU A 18 -22.21 16.35 28.98
C LEU A 18 -21.06 15.36 28.72
N PRO A 19 -21.17 14.48 27.72
CA PRO A 19 -20.03 13.70 27.27
C PRO A 19 -18.99 14.68 26.70
N THR A 20 -17.78 14.67 27.25
CA THR A 20 -16.61 15.26 26.62
C THR A 20 -16.41 14.53 25.30
N ALA A 21 -16.69 15.21 24.18
CA ALA A 21 -16.34 14.73 22.87
C ALA A 21 -14.81 14.62 22.79
N ILE A 22 -14.28 13.44 23.13
CA ILE A 22 -12.98 13.01 22.64
C ILE A 22 -13.14 13.03 21.13
N SER A 23 -12.50 14.01 20.47
CA SER A 23 -12.44 14.11 19.03
C SER A 23 -11.62 12.92 18.49
N SER A 24 -12.20 11.73 18.48
CA SER A 24 -11.78 10.67 17.58
C SER A 24 -12.18 11.12 16.18
N ARG A 25 -11.23 11.69 15.42
CA ARG A 25 -11.43 11.78 13.97
C ARG A 25 -11.75 10.36 13.50
N PRO A 26 -12.84 10.14 12.77
CA PRO A 26 -13.10 8.83 12.20
C PRO A 26 -11.93 8.50 11.26
N HIS A 27 -11.14 7.48 11.60
CA HIS A 27 -10.19 6.91 10.65
C HIS A 27 -10.97 6.45 9.41
N LYS A 28 -10.43 6.70 8.21
CA LYS A 28 -10.97 6.07 7.01
C LYS A 28 -10.91 4.56 7.23
N ARG A 29 -12.00 3.85 6.94
CA ARG A 29 -12.03 2.39 7.03
C ARG A 29 -11.07 1.80 5.97
N ALA A 30 -10.44 0.67 6.30
CA ALA A 30 -9.66 -0.12 5.37
C ALA A 30 -10.39 -0.29 4.01
N ILE A 31 -9.68 0.01 2.92
CA ILE A 31 -10.18 -0.12 1.54
C ILE A 31 -9.54 -1.29 0.78
N LEU A 32 -8.42 -1.80 1.27
CA LEU A 32 -7.69 -2.92 0.68
C LEU A 32 -8.08 -4.24 1.34
N THR A 33 -7.93 -5.31 0.57
CA THR A 33 -8.01 -6.68 1.07
C THR A 33 -6.74 -7.42 0.67
N THR A 34 -6.26 -8.31 1.54
CA THR A 34 -5.13 -9.19 1.23
C THR A 34 -5.42 -10.00 -0.03
N GLN A 35 -4.44 -10.04 -0.93
CA GLN A 35 -4.48 -10.72 -2.22
C GLN A 35 -3.18 -11.51 -2.39
N SER A 36 -3.23 -12.61 -3.14
CA SER A 36 -2.01 -13.31 -3.54
C SER A 36 -1.23 -12.52 -4.59
N TYR A 37 0.06 -12.81 -4.74
CA TYR A 37 0.89 -12.13 -5.75
C TYR A 37 0.26 -12.16 -7.15
N SER A 38 -0.26 -13.31 -7.58
CA SER A 38 -0.88 -13.47 -8.90
C SER A 38 -2.08 -12.55 -9.14
N GLN A 39 -2.75 -12.10 -8.07
CA GLN A 39 -3.90 -11.20 -8.14
C GLN A 39 -3.50 -9.72 -8.18
N PHE A 40 -2.49 -9.31 -7.40
CA PHE A 40 -2.11 -7.89 -7.31
C PHE A 40 -0.94 -7.48 -8.21
N GLN A 41 -0.16 -8.43 -8.74
CA GLN A 41 0.97 -8.12 -9.62
C GLN A 41 0.56 -7.37 -10.91
N VAL A 42 1.52 -6.65 -11.47
CA VAL A 42 1.36 -5.79 -12.67
C VAL A 42 2.35 -6.17 -13.79
N SER A 43 2.97 -7.34 -13.73
CA SER A 43 4.06 -7.76 -14.62
C SER A 43 3.62 -8.38 -15.95
N ASN A 44 2.32 -8.47 -16.22
CA ASN A 44 1.80 -9.02 -17.48
C ASN A 44 1.53 -7.92 -18.53
N GLY A 45 1.27 -8.32 -19.77
CA GLY A 45 0.87 -7.44 -20.86
C GLY A 45 2.06 -6.81 -21.58
N VAL A 46 2.14 -5.48 -21.57
CA VAL A 46 3.26 -4.71 -22.16
C VAL A 46 3.82 -3.73 -21.13
N GLY A 47 5.05 -3.27 -21.36
CA GLY A 47 5.65 -2.16 -20.61
C GLY A 47 5.02 -0.82 -20.97
N GLY A 48 5.29 0.19 -20.14
CA GLY A 48 5.01 1.61 -20.39
C GLY A 48 3.82 2.20 -19.62
N ASN A 49 3.22 1.45 -18.70
CA ASN A 49 2.07 1.90 -17.92
C ASN A 49 2.02 1.31 -16.50
N ALA A 50 3.13 0.79 -15.98
CA ALA A 50 3.16 0.04 -14.73
C ALA A 50 2.68 0.87 -13.54
N LEU A 51 3.05 2.15 -13.44
CA LEU A 51 2.63 2.99 -12.30
C LEU A 51 1.10 3.16 -12.25
N ALA A 52 0.46 3.33 -13.41
CA ALA A 52 -0.99 3.43 -13.48
C ALA A 52 -1.67 2.09 -13.15
N GLU A 53 -1.09 0.96 -13.56
CA GLU A 53 -1.58 -0.37 -13.17
C GLU A 53 -1.47 -0.58 -11.64
N VAL A 54 -0.39 -0.10 -11.01
CA VAL A 54 -0.24 -0.14 -9.55
C VAL A 54 -1.32 0.70 -8.88
N ALA A 55 -1.59 1.92 -9.37
CA ALA A 55 -2.63 2.79 -8.82
C ALA A 55 -4.03 2.16 -8.93
N GLN A 56 -4.29 1.34 -9.96
CA GLN A 56 -5.54 0.59 -10.09
C GLN A 56 -5.65 -0.55 -9.07
N LYS A 57 -4.53 -1.24 -8.78
CA LYS A 57 -4.49 -2.36 -7.82
C LYS A 57 -4.47 -1.91 -6.37
N PHE A 58 -3.89 -0.74 -6.11
CA PHE A 58 -3.75 -0.13 -4.79
C PHE A 58 -4.27 1.31 -4.84
N PRO A 59 -5.61 1.51 -4.82
CA PRO A 59 -6.25 2.81 -4.98
C PRO A 59 -6.18 3.66 -3.70
N VAL A 60 -4.96 3.93 -3.23
CA VAL A 60 -4.67 4.71 -2.02
C VAL A 60 -4.73 6.21 -2.33
N ASP A 61 -5.37 6.98 -1.45
CA ASP A 61 -5.41 8.44 -1.54
C ASP A 61 -4.07 9.05 -1.08
N GLU A 62 -3.15 9.22 -2.03
CA GLU A 62 -1.80 9.78 -1.77
C GLU A 62 -1.82 11.22 -1.24
N SER A 63 -2.94 11.95 -1.40
CA SER A 63 -3.09 13.29 -0.85
C SER A 63 -3.37 13.32 0.65
N ASN A 64 -3.78 12.17 1.23
CA ASN A 64 -4.15 12.05 2.64
C ASN A 64 -3.63 10.74 3.27
N LEU A 65 -2.32 10.52 3.20
CA LEU A 65 -1.68 9.34 3.82
C LEU A 65 -1.66 9.37 5.36
N ALA A 66 -1.90 10.53 5.99
CA ALA A 66 -1.99 10.63 7.44
C ALA A 66 -3.18 9.84 8.00
N ASP A 67 -4.29 9.79 7.25
CA ASP A 67 -5.51 9.09 7.61
C ASP A 67 -5.56 7.64 7.07
N LEU A 68 -4.46 7.13 6.49
CA LEU A 68 -4.39 5.75 6.00
C LEU A 68 -4.62 4.77 7.15
N ASP A 69 -5.56 3.86 6.93
CA ASP A 69 -5.95 2.84 7.90
C ASP A 69 -4.75 1.91 8.22
N PRO A 70 -4.51 1.53 9.49
CA PRO A 70 -3.40 0.66 9.86
C PRO A 70 -3.43 -0.70 9.15
N GLU A 71 -4.61 -1.26 8.88
CA GLU A 71 -4.79 -2.52 8.17
C GLU A 71 -4.41 -2.37 6.70
N ASP A 72 -4.77 -1.26 6.05
CA ASP A 72 -4.32 -0.96 4.68
C ASP A 72 -2.80 -0.79 4.62
N LEU A 73 -2.20 -0.09 5.59
CA LEU A 73 -0.75 0.05 5.70
C LEU A 73 -0.06 -1.32 5.84
N ALA A 74 -0.64 -2.23 6.63
CA ALA A 74 -0.12 -3.59 6.77
C ALA A 74 -0.21 -4.38 5.45
N ILE A 75 -1.33 -4.29 4.72
CA ILE A 75 -1.50 -4.93 3.41
C ILE A 75 -0.50 -4.38 2.39
N ILE A 76 -0.30 -3.07 2.33
CA ILE A 76 0.66 -2.42 1.43
C ILE A 76 2.09 -2.92 1.71
N LYS A 77 2.48 -3.02 2.98
CA LYS A 77 3.79 -3.54 3.37
C LYS A 77 3.97 -5.01 2.98
N ALA A 78 3.00 -5.86 3.33
CA ALA A 78 3.04 -7.27 2.99
C ALA A 78 3.10 -7.51 1.47
N ALA A 79 2.29 -6.79 0.69
CA ALA A 79 2.35 -6.87 -0.77
C ALA A 79 3.70 -6.38 -1.33
N GLY A 80 4.32 -5.37 -0.70
CA GLY A 80 5.65 -4.90 -1.05
C GLY A 80 6.75 -5.93 -0.81
N GLU A 81 6.69 -6.64 0.32
CA GLU A 81 7.61 -7.75 0.66
C GLU A 81 7.45 -8.91 -0.33
N VAL A 82 6.21 -9.33 -0.61
CA VAL A 82 5.93 -10.39 -1.60
C VAL A 82 6.41 -9.97 -3.00
N ALA A 83 6.27 -8.71 -3.39
CA ALA A 83 6.82 -8.20 -4.65
C ALA A 83 8.37 -8.18 -4.65
N GLU A 84 9.01 -7.99 -3.50
CA GLU A 84 10.46 -8.15 -3.37
C GLU A 84 10.88 -9.60 -3.57
N ASP A 85 10.20 -10.53 -2.91
CA ASP A 85 10.49 -11.96 -3.02
C ASP A 85 10.22 -12.48 -4.43
N ALA A 86 9.18 -11.99 -5.10
CA ALA A 86 8.94 -12.28 -6.52
C ALA A 86 10.07 -11.75 -7.43
N GLU A 87 10.87 -10.77 -6.98
CA GLU A 87 12.05 -10.30 -7.70
C GLU A 87 13.29 -11.19 -7.45
N VAL A 88 13.62 -11.41 -6.17
CA VAL A 88 14.92 -11.95 -5.74
C VAL A 88 14.89 -13.35 -5.15
N GLY A 89 13.72 -13.81 -4.71
CA GLY A 89 13.53 -15.11 -4.08
C GLY A 89 13.46 -16.27 -5.08
N PRO A 90 13.47 -17.51 -4.57
CA PRO A 90 13.33 -18.71 -5.40
C PRO A 90 12.04 -18.70 -6.22
N GLY A 91 12.13 -19.06 -7.49
CA GLY A 91 11.02 -18.97 -8.45
C GLY A 91 10.66 -17.55 -8.89
N GLY A 92 11.40 -16.54 -8.43
CA GLY A 92 11.24 -15.14 -8.81
C GLY A 92 11.87 -14.78 -10.16
N PHE A 93 11.83 -13.49 -10.49
CA PHE A 93 12.29 -12.97 -11.79
C PHE A 93 13.77 -13.24 -12.08
N ASN A 94 14.65 -13.17 -11.08
CA ASN A 94 16.07 -13.44 -11.29
C ASN A 94 16.30 -14.86 -11.85
N GLU A 95 15.76 -15.87 -11.17
CA GLU A 95 15.87 -17.26 -11.60
C GLU A 95 15.14 -17.52 -12.91
N ALA A 96 13.95 -16.95 -13.10
CA ALA A 96 13.20 -17.13 -14.34
C ALA A 96 13.96 -16.57 -15.55
N ILE A 97 14.63 -15.41 -15.41
CA ILE A 97 15.45 -14.81 -16.47
C ILE A 97 16.67 -15.69 -16.76
N GLU A 98 17.33 -16.21 -15.73
CA GLU A 98 18.47 -17.11 -15.91
C GLU A 98 18.06 -18.41 -16.61
N ALA A 99 16.97 -19.04 -16.16
CA ALA A 99 16.40 -20.24 -16.77
C ALA A 99 15.98 -20.02 -18.24
N ALA A 100 15.60 -18.79 -18.61
CA ALA A 100 15.29 -18.40 -19.98
C ALA A 100 16.53 -18.15 -20.86
N GLY A 101 17.74 -18.43 -20.38
CA GLY A 101 19.01 -18.18 -21.10
C GLY A 101 19.51 -16.75 -20.97
N GLY A 102 19.04 -16.01 -19.96
CA GLY A 102 19.42 -14.63 -19.70
C GLY A 102 18.66 -13.60 -20.53
N LYS A 103 18.95 -12.32 -20.27
CA LYS A 103 18.19 -11.16 -20.80
C LYS A 103 18.31 -10.94 -22.32
N ASN A 104 19.18 -11.69 -23.01
CA ASN A 104 19.39 -11.53 -24.45
C ASN A 104 18.43 -12.39 -25.29
N THR A 105 17.78 -13.39 -24.68
CA THR A 105 16.78 -14.20 -25.37
C THR A 105 15.43 -13.48 -25.44
N ALA A 106 14.57 -13.85 -26.39
CA ALA A 106 13.24 -13.25 -26.48
C ALA A 106 12.40 -13.47 -25.21
N ALA A 107 12.54 -14.63 -24.55
CA ALA A 107 11.88 -14.93 -23.29
C ALA A 107 12.46 -14.12 -22.13
N GLY A 108 13.79 -14.05 -22.02
CA GLY A 108 14.48 -13.27 -20.99
C GLY A 108 14.22 -11.77 -21.09
N LYS A 109 14.12 -11.21 -22.32
CA LYS A 109 13.69 -9.81 -22.53
C LYS A 109 12.29 -9.56 -21.98
N ALA A 110 11.33 -10.44 -22.29
CA ALA A 110 9.95 -10.28 -21.82
C ALA A 110 9.83 -10.41 -20.29
N LEU A 111 10.58 -11.34 -19.69
CA LEU A 111 10.69 -11.45 -18.22
C LEU A 111 11.37 -10.23 -17.61
N GLN A 112 12.36 -9.64 -18.28
CA GLN A 112 13.03 -8.43 -17.80
C GLN A 112 12.08 -7.22 -17.79
N VAL A 113 11.18 -7.09 -18.77
CA VAL A 113 10.10 -6.08 -18.74
C VAL A 113 9.15 -6.37 -17.57
N GLY A 114 8.72 -7.62 -17.39
CA GLY A 114 7.91 -8.02 -16.24
C GLY A 114 8.55 -7.68 -14.90
N LYS A 115 9.87 -7.88 -14.78
CA LYS A 115 10.66 -7.51 -13.62
C LYS A 115 10.69 -5.99 -13.40
N ILE A 116 10.80 -5.18 -14.46
CA ILE A 116 10.75 -3.72 -14.37
C ILE A 116 9.38 -3.28 -13.81
N LYS A 117 8.27 -3.82 -14.33
CA LYS A 117 6.93 -3.55 -13.80
C LYS A 117 6.79 -3.97 -12.34
N ASN A 118 7.34 -5.13 -11.96
CA ASN A 118 7.36 -5.58 -10.56
C ASN A 118 8.18 -4.63 -9.66
N LYS A 119 9.27 -4.06 -10.17
CA LYS A 119 10.03 -3.03 -9.44
C LYS A 119 9.22 -1.76 -9.24
N VAL A 120 8.47 -1.30 -10.24
CA VAL A 120 7.56 -0.14 -10.08
C VAL A 120 6.54 -0.43 -8.98
N LEU A 121 5.91 -1.61 -8.99
CA LEU A 121 5.02 -2.07 -7.92
C LEU A 121 5.68 -2.02 -6.54
N LYS A 122 6.79 -2.73 -6.35
CA LYS A 122 7.49 -2.76 -5.05
C LYS A 122 7.84 -1.35 -4.55
N LEU A 123 8.41 -0.53 -5.43
CA LEU A 123 8.88 0.81 -5.05
C LEU A 123 7.71 1.75 -4.74
N GLN A 124 6.61 1.68 -5.48
CA GLN A 124 5.42 2.47 -5.18
C GLN A 124 4.79 2.05 -3.85
N LEU A 125 4.67 0.75 -3.57
CA LEU A 125 4.19 0.27 -2.27
C LEU A 125 5.10 0.73 -1.11
N SER A 126 6.42 0.72 -1.33
CA SER A 126 7.37 1.27 -0.35
C SER A 126 7.20 2.78 -0.15
N VAL A 127 6.97 3.56 -1.22
CA VAL A 127 6.69 4.99 -1.14
C VAL A 127 5.38 5.28 -0.40
N LEU A 128 4.32 4.52 -0.66
CA LEU A 128 3.04 4.63 0.06
C LEU A 128 3.22 4.33 1.55
N ALA A 129 3.86 3.20 1.88
CA ALA A 129 4.07 2.80 3.26
C ALA A 129 4.94 3.80 4.03
N LEU A 130 6.08 4.22 3.48
CA LEU A 130 6.95 5.21 4.11
C LEU A 130 6.29 6.59 4.16
N GLY A 131 5.51 6.96 3.15
CA GLY A 131 4.74 8.20 3.11
C GLY A 131 3.71 8.28 4.23
N ALA A 132 2.96 7.20 4.44
CA ALA A 132 2.03 7.07 5.56
C ALA A 132 2.75 7.11 6.90
N GLU A 133 3.84 6.35 7.07
CA GLU A 133 4.64 6.37 8.30
C GLU A 133 5.12 7.79 8.64
N VAL A 134 5.68 8.53 7.67
CA VAL A 134 6.13 9.90 7.86
C VAL A 134 4.96 10.83 8.19
N ALA A 135 3.83 10.72 7.47
CA ALA A 135 2.63 11.51 7.71
C ALA A 135 2.00 11.25 9.09
N GLN A 136 2.16 10.03 9.62
CA GLN A 136 1.72 9.60 10.94
C GLN A 136 2.77 9.88 12.05
N GLY A 137 3.83 10.62 11.74
CA GLY A 137 4.78 11.16 12.72
C GLY A 137 6.15 10.46 12.78
N ARG A 138 6.40 9.43 11.96
CA ARG A 138 7.72 8.76 11.87
C ARG A 138 8.70 9.53 10.99
N THR A 139 9.10 10.72 11.45
CA THR A 139 9.97 11.63 10.71
C THR A 139 11.37 11.05 10.41
N ASP A 140 11.83 10.05 11.18
CA ASP A 140 13.06 9.29 10.93
C ASP A 140 13.09 8.60 9.55
N ARG A 141 11.91 8.36 8.96
CA ARG A 141 11.75 7.68 7.68
C ARG A 141 11.83 8.60 6.46
N ALA A 142 11.88 9.92 6.65
CA ALA A 142 11.83 10.90 5.56
C ALA A 142 12.97 10.73 4.53
N ALA A 143 14.20 10.47 4.98
CA ALA A 143 15.34 10.24 4.07
C ALA A 143 15.13 8.98 3.23
N LYS A 144 14.63 7.90 3.83
CA LYS A 144 14.34 6.64 3.13
C LYS A 144 13.22 6.82 2.11
N LEU A 145 12.19 7.59 2.44
CA LEU A 145 11.11 7.95 1.51
C LEU A 145 11.67 8.63 0.25
N GLN A 146 12.57 9.61 0.38
CA GLN A 146 13.18 10.27 -0.77
C GLN A 146 14.05 9.34 -1.61
N GLU A 147 14.78 8.43 -0.97
CA GLU A 147 15.54 7.38 -1.66
C GLU A 147 14.61 6.49 -2.50
N GLN A 148 13.48 6.05 -1.93
CA GLN A 148 12.50 5.22 -2.65
C GLN A 148 11.81 5.98 -3.78
N LYS A 149 11.45 7.26 -3.59
CA LYS A 149 10.90 8.11 -4.68
C LYS A 149 11.86 8.24 -5.85
N THR A 150 13.15 8.43 -5.58
CA THR A 150 14.19 8.50 -6.62
C THR A 150 14.31 7.17 -7.38
N LYS A 151 14.30 6.04 -6.66
CA LYS A 151 14.34 4.72 -7.27
C LYS A 151 13.08 4.44 -8.09
N LEU A 152 11.91 4.83 -7.59
CA LEU A 152 10.64 4.69 -8.27
C LEU A 152 10.67 5.44 -9.61
N ALA A 153 11.01 6.73 -9.59
CA ALA A 153 11.08 7.55 -10.79
C ALA A 153 11.99 6.93 -11.87
N LYS A 154 13.16 6.40 -11.46
CA LYS A 154 14.05 5.68 -12.37
C LYS A 154 13.40 4.45 -13.01
N ASN A 155 12.67 3.64 -12.23
CA ASN A 155 12.05 2.42 -12.76
C ASN A 155 10.77 2.70 -13.55
N VAL A 156 10.07 3.79 -13.26
CA VAL A 156 8.98 4.30 -14.12
C VAL A 156 9.55 4.69 -15.47
N GLN A 157 10.65 5.44 -15.53
CA GLN A 157 11.31 5.75 -16.80
C GLN A 157 11.73 4.47 -17.57
N LEU A 158 12.29 3.47 -16.88
CA LEU A 158 12.65 2.20 -17.52
C LEU A 158 11.44 1.44 -18.05
N ASP A 159 10.27 1.55 -17.41
CA ASP A 159 9.03 0.97 -17.90
C ASP A 159 8.50 1.74 -19.12
N GLU A 160 8.51 3.07 -19.08
CA GLU A 160 8.17 3.95 -20.20
C GLU A 160 9.06 3.71 -21.42
N ASP A 161 10.36 3.55 -21.22
CA ASP A 161 11.32 3.20 -22.28
C ASP A 161 11.04 1.80 -22.87
N ALA A 162 10.38 0.93 -22.09
CA ALA A 162 9.93 -0.39 -22.50
C ALA A 162 8.50 -0.40 -23.08
N ALA A 163 7.92 0.77 -23.38
CA ALA A 163 6.57 0.90 -23.91
C ALA A 163 6.32 -0.03 -25.11
N GLY A 164 5.23 -0.81 -25.04
CA GLY A 164 4.82 -1.74 -26.08
C GLY A 164 5.65 -3.03 -26.18
N GLN A 165 6.76 -3.15 -25.42
CA GLN A 165 7.50 -4.40 -25.34
C GLN A 165 6.72 -5.42 -24.50
N ARG A 166 6.73 -6.69 -24.93
CA ARG A 166 6.04 -7.77 -24.22
C ARG A 166 6.56 -7.90 -22.79
N SER A 167 5.63 -7.99 -21.84
CA SER A 167 5.90 -8.19 -20.42
C SER A 167 5.34 -9.54 -19.98
N THR A 168 6.20 -10.40 -19.43
CA THR A 168 5.82 -11.73 -18.94
C THR A 168 5.94 -11.76 -17.41
N PRO A 169 4.89 -12.17 -16.66
CA PRO A 169 4.96 -12.33 -15.22
C PRO A 169 5.66 -13.65 -14.84
N VAL A 170 6.06 -13.77 -13.57
CA VAL A 170 6.44 -15.06 -12.97
C VAL A 170 5.23 -15.70 -12.28
N ASN A 171 5.18 -17.03 -12.27
CA ASN A 171 4.21 -17.78 -11.46
C ASN A 171 4.76 -17.96 -10.04
N PHE A 172 4.68 -16.90 -9.24
CA PHE A 172 5.20 -16.85 -7.88
C PHE A 172 4.07 -17.10 -6.87
N GLN A 173 4.33 -17.95 -5.86
CA GLN A 173 3.32 -18.40 -4.87
C GLN A 173 3.50 -17.80 -3.47
N GLY A 174 4.36 -16.79 -3.32
CA GLY A 174 4.53 -16.07 -2.05
C GLY A 174 3.36 -15.13 -1.73
#